data_AF-A0A2V6LIT1-F1
#
_entry.id   AF-A0A2V6LIT1-F1
#
_cell.length_a   1.000
_cell.length_b   1.000
_cell.length_c   1.000
_cell.angle_alpha   90.00
_cell.angle_beta   90.00
_cell.angle_gamma   90.00
#
_symmetry.space_group_name_H-M   'P 1'
#
loop_
_entity.id
_entity.type
_entity.pdbx_description
1 polymer ?
#
loop_
_entity_poly.entity_id
_entity_poly.type
_entity_poly.pdbx_seq_one_letter_code
_entity_poly.pdbx_strand_id
1 'polypeptide(L)'
;MQLAGDWSKGTHVQTVFRFSPQATVFAIDPFAGRLAVYDPSLSVQITQDLPTFGLPVRAQAIIDARNLFAFQTRTINGETMLEMGTAGRSVRGGILVRF
;
A
#
# COMPACT_ATOMS: atom_id res chain seq x y z
N MET A 1 6.32 5.46 7.32
CA MET A 1 6.11 4.85 8.64
C MET A 1 5.41 3.51 8.45
N GLN A 2 5.81 2.50 9.23
CA GLN A 2 5.19 1.18 9.20
C GLN A 2 4.94 0.71 10.64
N LEU A 3 3.77 0.13 10.86
CA LEU A 3 3.33 -0.47 12.12
C LEU A 3 2.88 -1.89 11.81
N ALA A 4 3.27 -2.85 12.65
CA ALA A 4 2.81 -4.23 12.53
C ALA A 4 2.57 -4.80 13.94
N GLY A 5 1.59 -5.68 14.05
CA GLY A 5 1.25 -6.35 15.29
C GLY A 5 0.71 -7.75 15.05
N ASP A 6 1.02 -8.65 15.98
CA ASP A 6 0.52 -10.01 16.03
C ASP A 6 -0.39 -10.17 17.25
N TRP A 7 -1.53 -10.83 17.08
CA TRP A 7 -2.45 -11.17 18.15
C TRP A 7 -2.43 -12.67 18.44
N SER A 8 -2.76 -13.02 19.69
CA SER A 8 -2.69 -14.39 20.22
C SER A 8 -3.49 -15.45 19.45
N LYS A 9 -4.40 -15.06 18.56
CA LYS A 9 -5.24 -15.95 17.76
C LYS A 9 -4.80 -16.09 16.29
N GLY A 10 -3.54 -15.74 15.97
CA GLY A 10 -3.02 -15.86 14.60
C GLY A 10 -3.49 -14.76 13.65
N THR A 11 -3.94 -13.63 14.21
CA THR A 11 -4.19 -12.41 13.43
C THR A 11 -2.90 -11.62 13.33
N HIS A 12 -2.52 -11.22 12.12
CA HIS A 12 -1.46 -10.26 11.87
C HIS A 12 -2.05 -9.04 11.18
N VAL A 13 -1.70 -7.85 11.66
CA VAL A 13 -2.11 -6.58 11.04
C VAL A 13 -0.86 -5.77 10.75
N GLN A 14 -0.76 -5.33 9.51
CA GLN A 14 0.29 -4.44 9.05
C GLN A 14 -0.36 -3.16 8.51
N THR A 15 0.11 -2.03 9.01
CA THR A 15 -0.28 -0.71 8.51
C THR A 15 0.95 0.00 7.98
N VAL A 16 0.86 0.48 6.75
CA VAL A 16 1.91 1.24 6.10
C VAL A 16 1.36 2.61 5.75
N PHE A 17 1.96 3.64 6.34
CA PHE A 17 1.70 5.02 5.97
C PHE A 17 2.92 5.60 5.26
N ARG A 18 2.76 5.87 3.96
CA ARG A 18 3.75 6.54 3.13
C ARG A 18 3.40 8.01 3.09
N PHE A 19 4.23 8.81 3.76
CA PHE A 19 4.18 10.26 3.67
C PHE A 19 5.31 10.70 2.74
N SER A 20 5.00 11.46 1.71
CA SER A 20 5.99 11.96 0.73
C SER A 20 6.03 13.49 0.73
N PRO A 21 6.45 14.14 1.83
CA PRO A 21 6.37 15.61 1.98
C PRO A 21 7.33 16.38 1.08
N GLN A 22 8.44 15.76 0.71
CA GLN A 22 9.42 16.34 -0.19
C GLN A 22 9.29 15.62 -1.53
N ALA A 23 9.07 16.41 -2.57
CA ALA A 23 9.37 16.08 -3.94
C ALA A 23 10.65 15.23 -4.01
N THR A 24 10.53 13.92 -4.18
CA THR A 24 11.72 13.13 -4.48
C THR A 24 12.12 13.50 -5.90
N VAL A 25 13.24 14.20 -6.04
CA VAL A 25 13.74 14.68 -7.33
C VAL A 25 14.41 13.50 -8.03
N PHE A 26 13.66 12.84 -8.92
CA PHE A 26 14.14 11.61 -9.58
C PHE A 26 15.09 11.88 -10.77
N ALA A 27 15.05 13.09 -11.33
CA ALA A 27 16.01 13.56 -12.33
C ALA A 27 15.98 15.09 -12.43
N ILE A 28 17.14 15.68 -12.65
CA ILE A 28 17.24 17.00 -13.30
C ILE A 28 17.10 16.70 -14.78
N ASP A 29 15.99 17.06 -15.40
CA ASP A 29 15.95 17.12 -16.85
C ASP A 29 16.98 18.18 -17.31
N PRO A 30 17.96 17.86 -18.18
CA PRO A 30 18.93 18.83 -18.68
C PRO A 30 18.30 19.99 -19.47
N PHE A 31 16.98 19.96 -19.73
CA PHE A 31 16.25 20.99 -20.48
C PHE A 31 15.21 21.80 -19.67
N ALA A 32 15.36 21.88 -18.34
CA ALA A 32 14.70 22.85 -17.42
C ALA A 32 13.49 22.38 -16.58
N GLY A 33 13.49 21.13 -16.08
CA GLY A 33 12.47 20.65 -15.14
C GLY A 33 13.03 19.89 -13.94
N ARG A 34 12.71 20.32 -12.71
CA ARG A 34 12.83 19.47 -11.51
C ARG A 34 11.56 18.64 -11.42
N LEU A 35 11.65 17.32 -11.66
CA LEU A 35 10.51 16.44 -11.54
C LEU A 35 10.32 16.03 -10.07
N ALA A 36 9.21 16.49 -9.50
CA ALA A 36 8.82 16.27 -8.12
C ALA A 36 7.64 15.30 -8.06
N VAL A 37 7.80 14.13 -7.45
CA VAL A 37 6.69 13.17 -7.24
C VAL A 37 6.16 13.26 -5.82
N TYR A 38 4.84 13.46 -5.70
CA TYR A 38 4.08 13.45 -4.45
C TYR A 38 3.07 12.30 -4.49
N ASP A 39 3.37 11.21 -3.77
CA ASP A 39 2.55 9.99 -3.70
C ASP A 39 2.35 9.53 -2.23
N PRO A 40 1.52 10.24 -1.45
CA PRO A 40 1.16 9.76 -0.12
C PRO A 40 0.17 8.59 -0.21
N SER A 41 0.26 7.62 0.70
CA SER A 41 -0.69 6.50 0.78
C SER A 41 -0.81 5.94 2.19
N LEU A 42 -2.01 5.50 2.56
CA LEU A 42 -2.26 4.67 3.73
C LEU A 42 -2.76 3.31 3.25
N SER A 43 -2.10 2.24 3.69
CA SER A 43 -2.46 0.87 3.38
C SER A 43 -2.52 0.03 4.65
N VAL A 44 -3.48 -0.89 4.71
CA VAL A 44 -3.66 -1.83 5.82
C VAL A 44 -3.82 -3.23 5.24
N GLN A 45 -3.03 -4.17 5.74
CA GLN A 45 -3.13 -5.58 5.45
C GLN A 45 -3.46 -6.34 6.74
N ILE A 46 -4.43 -7.24 6.66
CA ILE A 46 -4.83 -8.13 7.74
C ILE A 46 -4.70 -9.55 7.21
N THR A 47 -4.03 -10.41 7.95
CA THR A 47 -4.03 -11.86 7.70
C THR A 47 -4.50 -12.60 8.95
N GLN A 48 -5.30 -13.64 8.76
CA GLN A 48 -5.86 -14.44 9.84
C GLN A 48 -5.70 -15.91 9.51
N ASP A 49 -5.00 -16.64 10.37
CA ASP A 49 -4.93 -18.09 10.26
C ASP A 49 -6.31 -18.71 10.52
N LEU A 50 -6.73 -19.61 9.63
CA LEU A 50 -8.00 -20.31 9.74
C LEU A 50 -7.83 -21.66 10.44
N PRO A 51 -8.84 -22.15 11.16
CA PRO A 51 -8.79 -23.47 11.79
C PRO A 51 -8.63 -24.58 10.75
N THR A 52 -7.82 -25.59 11.06
CA THR A 52 -7.57 -26.73 10.16
C THR A 52 -8.62 -27.83 10.27
N PHE A 53 -9.41 -27.86 11.34
CA PHE A 53 -10.43 -28.89 11.62
C PHE A 53 -9.92 -30.34 11.45
N GLY A 54 -8.64 -30.58 11.77
CA GLY A 54 -8.01 -31.90 11.65
C GLY A 54 -7.61 -32.32 10.22
N LEU A 55 -7.83 -31.46 9.22
CA LEU A 55 -7.39 -31.70 7.85
C LEU A 55 -5.89 -31.35 7.70
N PRO A 56 -5.15 -32.04 6.81
CA PRO A 56 -3.76 -31.74 6.50
C PRO A 56 -3.66 -30.53 5.56
N VAL A 57 -4.38 -29.45 5.86
CA VAL A 57 -4.47 -28.24 5.05
C VAL A 57 -4.31 -27.04 5.97
N ARG A 58 -3.51 -26.06 5.57
CA ARG A 58 -3.44 -24.76 6.25
C ARG A 58 -4.09 -23.69 5.39
N ALA A 59 -5.00 -22.91 5.97
CA ALA A 59 -5.65 -21.81 5.27
C ALA A 59 -5.48 -20.50 6.03
N GLN A 60 -5.43 -19.40 5.30
CA GLN A 60 -5.31 -18.06 5.84
C GLN A 60 -6.26 -17.11 5.10
N ALA A 61 -7.07 -16.35 5.83
CA ALA A 61 -7.85 -15.26 5.27
C ALA A 61 -6.98 -13.99 5.18
N ILE A 62 -7.10 -13.27 4.07
CA ILE A 62 -6.32 -12.07 3.78
C ILE A 62 -7.27 -10.95 3.39
N ILE A 63 -7.05 -9.76 3.95
CA ILE A 63 -7.67 -8.50 3.54
C ILE A 63 -6.54 -7.50 3.29
N ASP A 64 -6.48 -6.92 2.09
CA ASP A 64 -5.51 -5.88 1.70
C ASP A 64 -6.28 -4.64 1.22
N ALA A 65 -6.19 -3.55 1.99
CA ALA A 65 -6.78 -2.28 1.66
C ALA A 65 -5.69 -1.26 1.39
N ARG A 66 -5.67 -0.70 0.17
CA ARG A 66 -4.63 0.22 -0.31
C ARG A 66 -5.21 1.59 -0.60
N ASN A 67 -4.40 2.60 -0.30
CA ASN A 67 -4.73 4.01 -0.50
C ASN A 67 -6.10 4.37 0.10
N LEU A 68 -6.29 4.09 1.39
CA LEU A 68 -7.56 4.25 2.10
C LEU A 68 -8.11 5.68 2.04
N PHE A 69 -7.23 6.69 1.99
CA PHE A 69 -7.60 8.10 1.87
C PHE A 69 -7.74 8.57 0.42
N ALA A 70 -7.60 7.68 -0.56
CA ALA A 70 -7.73 7.99 -1.99
C ALA A 70 -6.84 9.17 -2.43
N PHE A 71 -5.62 9.25 -1.89
CA PHE A 71 -4.67 10.26 -2.32
C PHE A 71 -4.34 10.08 -3.81
N GLN A 72 -4.24 11.20 -4.52
CA GLN A 72 -3.85 11.23 -5.91
C GLN A 72 -2.36 11.55 -6.02
N THR A 73 -1.64 10.77 -6.82
CA THR A 73 -0.25 11.07 -7.13
C THR A 73 -0.17 12.31 -8.00
N ARG A 74 0.61 13.30 -7.56
CA ARG A 74 0.85 14.52 -8.31
C ARG A 74 2.31 14.58 -8.71
N THR A 75 2.55 14.87 -9.99
CA THR A 75 3.88 15.15 -10.51
C THR A 75 3.94 16.61 -10.89
N ILE A 76 4.87 17.36 -10.31
CA ILE A 76 5.08 18.77 -10.65
C ILE A 76 6.33 18.83 -11.52
N ASN A 77 6.19 19.38 -12.73
CA ASN A 77 7.30 19.66 -13.63
C ASN A 77 7.30 21.16 -13.96
N GLY A 78 8.05 21.97 -13.20
CA GLY A 78 8.37 23.39 -13.47
C GLY A 78 7.17 24.35 -13.60
N GLU A 79 6.33 24.14 -14.61
CA GLU A 79 5.16 24.93 -14.99
C GLU A 79 3.89 24.08 -15.17
N THR A 80 4.01 22.76 -15.33
CA THR A 80 2.87 21.86 -15.58
C THR A 80 2.71 20.84 -14.45
N MET A 81 1.50 20.76 -13.88
CA MET A 81 1.11 19.70 -12.95
C MET A 81 0.48 18.56 -13.75
N LEU A 82 1.12 17.39 -13.73
CA LEU A 82 0.59 16.16 -14.31
C LEU A 82 0.01 15.30 -13.19
N GLU A 83 -1.30 15.04 -13.25
CA GLU A 83 -1.95 14.02 -12.43
C GLU A 83 -1.74 12.66 -13.09
N MET A 84 -0.80 11.88 -12.56
CA MET A 84 -0.59 10.52 -13.01
C MET A 84 -1.54 9.62 -12.21
N GLY A 85 -2.51 9.01 -12.87
CA GLY A 85 -3.51 8.13 -12.25
C GLY A 85 -2.88 6.85 -11.70
N THR A 86 -2.24 6.91 -10.54
CA THR A 86 -1.89 5.72 -9.77
C THR A 86 -3.17 5.05 -9.27
N ALA A 87 -3.13 3.73 -9.10
CA ALA A 87 -4.25 2.94 -8.60
C ALA A 87 -4.93 3.64 -7.41
N GLY A 88 -6.21 3.98 -7.57
CA GLY A 88 -7.01 4.62 -6.54
C GLY A 88 -7.20 3.73 -5.32
N ARG A 89 -8.13 4.12 -4.43
CA ARG A 89 -8.53 3.28 -3.30
C ARG A 89 -8.93 1.89 -3.78
N SER A 90 -8.32 0.84 -3.22
CA SER A 90 -8.64 -0.55 -3.56
C SER A 90 -8.73 -1.41 -2.32
N VAL A 91 -9.67 -2.34 -2.31
CA VAL A 91 -9.80 -3.37 -1.27
C VAL A 91 -9.82 -4.73 -1.94
N ARG A 92 -8.99 -5.64 -1.45
CA ARG A 92 -8.88 -7.01 -1.94
C ARG A 92 -9.03 -7.95 -0.75
N GLY A 93 -9.65 -9.09 -0.99
CA GLY A 93 -9.78 -10.15 -0.01
C GLY A 93 -9.56 -11.50 -0.67
N GLY A 94 -9.12 -12.49 0.11
CA GLY A 94 -8.93 -13.84 -0.39
C GLY A 94 -8.60 -14.85 0.69
N ILE A 95 -8.66 -16.13 0.31
CA ILE A 95 -8.20 -17.24 1.14
C ILE A 95 -6.97 -17.84 0.48
N LEU A 96 -5.87 -17.90 1.21
CA LEU A 96 -4.67 -18.63 0.81
C LEU A 96 -4.73 -20.02 1.41
N VAL A 97 -4.66 -21.06 0.57
CA VAL A 97 -4.63 -22.46 1.00
C VAL A 97 -3.27 -23.06 0.68
N ARG A 98 -2.70 -23.81 1.62
CA ARG A 98 -1.44 -24.55 1.49
C ARG A 98 -1.68 -26.02 1.87
N PHE A 99 -1.14 -26.93 1.07
CA PHE A 99 -1.25 -28.39 1.21
C PHE A 99 0.10 -28.98 1.60
#